data_AF-A0A2E3XNI8-F1
#
_entry.id   AF-A0A2E3XNI8-F1
#
_cell.length_a   1.000
_cell.length_b   1.000
_cell.length_c   1.000
_cell.angle_alpha   90.00
_cell.angle_beta   90.00
_cell.angle_gamma   90.00
#
_symmetry.space_group_name_H-M   'P 1'
#
loop_
_entity.id
_entity.type
_entity.pdbx_description
1 polymer ?
#
loop_
_entity_poly.entity_id
_entity_poly.type
_entity_poly.pdbx_seq_one_letter_code
_entity_poly.pdbx_strand_id
1 'polypeptide(L)'
;MIDNLIQRLQVFTDRLDQGSKCTYNILKSIQHGDWDAVEFDTINRARILNIIATDQAYIEKVINNLIDEEVTPSNINLIKSWAFDTQAWIDKTAYLDDKIIDALNNSKDEITKDLAGLFKSKQAFRGYNLNDVTR
;
A
#
# COMPACT_ATOMS: atom_id res chain seq x y z
N MET A 1 25.12 -16.04 -16.04
CA MET A 1 24.33 -14.81 -15.78
C MET A 1 22.97 -15.17 -15.18
N ILE A 2 22.41 -16.30 -15.62
CA ILE A 2 21.11 -16.77 -15.16
C ILE A 2 20.98 -17.03 -13.65
N ASP A 3 21.99 -17.56 -12.97
CA ASP A 3 21.90 -17.81 -11.52
C ASP A 3 21.74 -16.50 -10.71
N ASN A 4 22.44 -15.45 -11.14
CA ASN A 4 22.29 -14.12 -10.57
C ASN A 4 20.90 -13.53 -10.86
N LEU A 5 20.34 -13.79 -12.04
CA LEU A 5 18.96 -13.41 -12.35
C LEU A 5 18.00 -14.09 -11.39
N ILE A 6 18.09 -15.41 -11.23
CA ILE A 6 17.19 -16.19 -10.36
C ILE A 6 17.23 -15.68 -8.92
N GLN A 7 18.44 -15.46 -8.38
CA GLN A 7 18.58 -14.88 -7.04
C GLN A 7 17.92 -13.50 -6.94
N ARG A 8 18.02 -12.68 -7.99
CA ARG A 8 17.37 -11.37 -8.05
C ARG A 8 15.84 -11.47 -8.14
N LEU A 9 15.30 -12.43 -8.90
CA LEU A 9 13.86 -12.68 -8.96
C LEU A 9 13.30 -13.06 -7.58
N GLN A 10 14.05 -13.84 -6.79
CA GLN A 10 13.69 -14.17 -5.42
C GLN A 10 13.67 -12.93 -4.52
N VAL A 11 14.76 -12.16 -4.51
CA VAL A 11 14.84 -10.91 -3.72
C VAL A 11 13.75 -9.91 -4.10
N PHE A 12 13.42 -9.81 -5.39
CA PHE A 12 12.33 -8.98 -5.89
C PHE A 12 10.98 -9.43 -5.30
N THR A 13 10.73 -10.73 -5.29
CA THR A 13 9.50 -11.32 -4.73
C THR A 13 9.39 -11.07 -3.23
N ASP A 14 10.49 -11.19 -2.48
CA ASP A 14 10.52 -10.86 -1.05
C ASP A 14 10.21 -9.37 -0.79
N ARG A 15 10.62 -8.48 -1.70
CA ARG A 15 10.33 -7.04 -1.61
C ARG A 15 8.87 -6.74 -1.93
N LEU A 16 8.28 -7.44 -2.91
CA LEU A 16 6.84 -7.38 -3.17
C LEU A 16 6.02 -7.83 -1.95
N ASP A 17 6.47 -8.88 -1.24
CA ASP A 17 5.87 -9.32 0.01
C ASP A 17 5.88 -8.25 1.10
N GLN A 18 7.04 -7.63 1.30
CA GLN A 18 7.16 -6.52 2.25
C GLN A 18 6.27 -5.33 1.87
N GLY A 19 6.24 -4.94 0.59
CA GLY A 19 5.38 -3.86 0.10
C GLY A 19 3.89 -4.16 0.30
N SER A 20 3.49 -5.40 0.08
CA SER A 20 2.11 -5.86 0.30
C SER A 20 1.74 -5.85 1.77
N LYS A 21 2.65 -6.25 2.66
CA LYS A 21 2.46 -6.17 4.12
C LYS A 21 2.29 -4.73 4.59
N CYS A 22 3.11 -3.79 4.11
CA CYS A 22 2.91 -2.37 4.40
C CYS A 22 1.54 -1.90 3.91
N THR A 23 1.14 -2.27 2.69
CA THR A 23 -0.18 -1.91 2.14
C THR A 23 -1.32 -2.45 3.01
N TYR A 24 -1.24 -3.70 3.45
CA TYR A 24 -2.23 -4.27 4.37
C TYR A 24 -2.26 -3.57 5.72
N ASN A 25 -1.09 -3.25 6.29
CA ASN A 25 -1.01 -2.53 7.56
C ASN A 25 -1.60 -1.13 7.46
N ILE A 26 -1.38 -0.40 6.36
CA ILE A 26 -2.02 0.90 6.12
C ILE A 26 -3.53 0.78 6.21
N LEU A 27 -4.13 -0.18 5.49
CA LEU A 27 -5.57 -0.41 5.53
C LEU A 27 -6.07 -0.69 6.95
N LYS A 28 -5.35 -1.56 7.68
CA LYS A 28 -5.69 -1.89 9.06
C LYS A 28 -5.60 -0.66 9.96
N SER A 29 -4.54 0.14 9.87
CA SER A 29 -4.32 1.32 10.70
C SER A 29 -5.39 2.39 10.46
N ILE A 30 -5.83 2.59 9.21
CA ILE A 30 -6.97 3.48 8.88
C ILE A 30 -8.23 3.02 9.60
N GLN A 31 -8.54 1.71 9.58
CA GLN A 31 -9.73 1.16 10.23
C GLN A 31 -9.72 1.30 11.76
N HIS A 32 -8.54 1.47 12.36
CA HIS A 32 -8.37 1.71 13.80
C HIS A 32 -8.18 3.20 14.14
N GLY A 33 -8.13 4.09 13.14
CA GLY A 33 -7.84 5.52 13.33
C GLY A 33 -6.41 5.82 13.80
N ASP A 34 -5.47 4.89 13.58
CA ASP A 34 -4.05 5.04 13.94
C ASP A 34 -3.29 5.75 12.81
N TRP A 35 -3.40 7.08 12.76
CA TRP A 35 -2.84 7.90 11.68
C TRP A 35 -1.31 7.96 11.68
N ASP A 36 -0.67 7.81 12.86
CA ASP A 36 0.79 7.76 12.97
C ASP A 36 1.32 6.48 12.30
N ALA A 37 0.65 5.34 12.53
CA ALA A 37 0.99 4.09 11.85
C ALA A 37 0.72 4.17 10.33
N VAL A 38 -0.36 4.83 9.91
CA VAL A 38 -0.64 5.07 8.48
C VAL A 38 0.50 5.83 7.80
N GLU A 39 0.98 6.91 8.42
CA GLU A 39 2.09 7.69 7.88
C GLU A 39 3.37 6.84 7.80
N PHE A 40 3.72 6.16 8.90
CA PHE A 40 4.89 5.32 8.98
C PHE A 40 4.92 4.23 7.91
N ASP A 41 3.84 3.46 7.76
CA ASP A 41 3.77 2.38 6.78
C ASP A 41 3.70 2.90 5.34
N THR A 42 3.12 4.09 5.11
CA THR A 42 3.12 4.73 3.78
C THR A 42 4.53 5.12 3.35
N ILE A 43 5.31 5.71 4.25
CA ILE A 43 6.72 6.07 3.99
C ILE A 43 7.53 4.80 3.70
N ASN A 44 7.35 3.75 4.49
CA ASN A 44 8.06 2.48 4.28
C ASN A 44 7.67 1.83 2.96
N ARG A 45 6.37 1.82 2.62
CA ARG A 45 5.87 1.34 1.32
C ARG A 45 6.53 2.09 0.17
N ALA A 46 6.60 3.42 0.23
CA ALA A 46 7.24 4.23 -0.80
C ALA A 46 8.73 3.89 -0.98
N ARG A 47 9.46 3.67 0.13
CA ARG A 47 10.87 3.23 0.08
C ARG A 47 11.01 1.86 -0.60
N ILE A 48 10.15 0.91 -0.25
CA ILE A 48 10.15 -0.43 -0.85
C ILE A 48 9.85 -0.35 -2.36
N LEU A 49 8.86 0.46 -2.77
CA LEU A 49 8.53 0.63 -4.19
C LEU A 49 9.68 1.21 -5.01
N ASN A 50 10.42 2.18 -4.47
CA ASN A 50 11.61 2.73 -5.13
C ASN A 50 12.70 1.67 -5.34
N ILE A 51 12.88 0.80 -4.34
CA ILE A 51 13.83 -0.31 -4.40
C ILE A 51 13.38 -1.33 -5.46
N ILE A 52 12.09 -1.71 -5.48
CA ILE A 52 11.50 -2.61 -6.47
C ILE A 52 11.69 -2.06 -7.89
N ALA A 53 11.46 -0.77 -8.11
CA ALA A 53 11.66 -0.14 -9.42
C ALA A 53 13.12 -0.25 -9.90
N THR A 54 14.07 -0.13 -8.99
CA THR A 54 15.50 -0.28 -9.30
C THR A 54 15.84 -1.72 -9.67
N ASP A 55 15.31 -2.70 -8.93
CA ASP A 55 15.50 -4.12 -9.24
C ASP A 55 14.84 -4.51 -10.57
N GLN A 56 13.63 -3.99 -10.85
CA GLN A 56 12.91 -4.24 -12.09
C GLN A 56 13.76 -3.84 -13.29
N ALA A 57 14.31 -2.61 -13.27
CA ALA A 57 15.18 -2.13 -14.34
C ALA A 57 16.44 -2.99 -14.52
N TYR A 58 17.00 -3.52 -13.43
CA TYR A 58 18.12 -4.45 -13.48
C TYR A 58 17.72 -5.80 -14.08
N ILE A 59 16.60 -6.38 -13.64
CA ILE A 59 16.05 -7.65 -14.12
C ILE A 59 15.80 -7.56 -15.63
N GLU A 60 15.13 -6.50 -16.08
CA GLU A 60 14.87 -6.23 -17.51
C GLU A 60 16.17 -6.13 -18.29
N LYS A 61 17.18 -5.42 -17.76
CA LYS A 61 18.49 -5.33 -18.39
C LYS A 61 19.14 -6.71 -18.52
N VAL A 62 19.07 -7.57 -17.51
CA VAL A 62 19.66 -8.92 -17.59
C VAL A 62 18.91 -9.78 -18.59
N ILE A 63 17.57 -9.77 -18.56
CA ILE A 63 16.74 -10.54 -19.50
C ILE A 63 17.03 -10.12 -20.95
N ASN A 64 17.13 -8.82 -21.23
CA ASN A 64 17.41 -8.31 -22.57
C ASN A 64 18.82 -8.64 -23.08
N ASN A 65 19.74 -9.06 -22.21
CA ASN A 65 21.12 -9.42 -22.57
C ASN A 65 21.42 -10.92 -22.41
N LEU A 66 20.38 -11.76 -22.26
CA LEU A 66 20.57 -13.21 -22.27
C LEU A 66 21.12 -13.66 -23.63
N ILE A 67 22.14 -14.52 -23.59
CA ILE A 67 22.74 -15.14 -24.79
C ILE A 67 22.06 -16.48 -25.09
N ASP A 68 22.20 -16.98 -26.33
CA ASP A 68 21.50 -18.18 -26.83
C ASP A 68 21.68 -19.40 -25.92
N GLU A 69 22.86 -19.62 -25.34
CA GLU A 69 23.13 -20.73 -24.42
C GLU A 69 22.36 -20.64 -23.10
N GLU A 70 21.96 -19.44 -22.69
CA GLU A 70 21.18 -19.19 -21.47
C GLU A 70 19.66 -19.25 -21.72
N VAL A 71 19.23 -19.17 -22.99
CA VAL A 71 17.81 -19.25 -23.41
C VAL A 71 17.37 -20.72 -23.50
N THR A 72 17.45 -21.42 -22.36
CA THR A 72 16.94 -22.79 -22.25
C THR A 72 15.44 -22.79 -21.93
N PRO A 73 14.68 -23.82 -22.32
CA PRO A 73 13.27 -23.96 -21.95
C PRO A 73 13.02 -23.88 -20.44
N SER A 74 13.95 -24.43 -19.64
CA SER A 74 13.88 -24.37 -18.17
C SER A 74 13.95 -22.94 -17.65
N ASN A 75 14.92 -22.16 -18.12
CA ASN A 75 15.12 -20.77 -17.70
C ASN A 75 13.94 -19.88 -18.15
N ILE A 76 13.45 -20.08 -19.37
CA ILE A 76 12.28 -19.36 -19.89
C ILE A 76 11.04 -19.65 -19.03
N ASN A 77 10.81 -20.91 -18.68
CA ASN A 77 9.67 -21.28 -17.84
C ASN A 77 9.76 -20.66 -16.45
N LEU A 78 10.95 -20.60 -15.85
CA LEU A 78 11.16 -19.94 -14.55
C LEU A 78 10.81 -18.46 -14.63
N ILE A 79 11.33 -17.74 -15.63
CA ILE A 79 11.04 -16.30 -15.84
C ILE A 79 9.55 -16.08 -16.06
N LYS A 80 8.88 -16.93 -16.86
CA LYS A 80 7.44 -16.84 -17.10
C LYS A 80 6.61 -17.07 -15.83
N SER A 81 6.96 -18.09 -15.04
CA SER A 81 6.28 -18.34 -13.76
C SER A 81 6.45 -17.17 -12.79
N TRP A 82 7.68 -16.65 -12.66
CA TRP A 82 7.93 -15.47 -11.84
C TRP A 82 7.13 -14.23 -12.30
N ALA A 83 7.04 -13.99 -13.61
CA ALA A 83 6.27 -12.89 -14.15
C ALA A 83 4.76 -13.05 -13.87
N PHE A 84 4.25 -14.28 -14.01
CA PHE A 84 2.86 -14.59 -13.67
C PHE A 84 2.56 -14.36 -12.19
N ASP A 85 3.42 -14.87 -11.31
CA ASP A 85 3.27 -14.68 -9.86
C ASP A 85 3.32 -13.19 -9.54
N THR A 86 4.31 -12.46 -10.04
CA THR A 86 4.47 -11.01 -9.86
C THR A 86 3.20 -10.24 -10.26
N GLN A 87 2.56 -10.60 -11.37
CA GLN A 87 1.32 -9.95 -11.79
C GLN A 87 0.20 -10.15 -10.77
N ALA A 88 0.03 -11.38 -10.25
CA ALA A 88 -0.98 -11.65 -9.24
C ALA A 88 -0.75 -10.83 -7.94
N TRP A 89 0.52 -10.60 -7.58
CA TRP A 89 0.88 -9.74 -6.45
C TRP A 89 0.54 -8.27 -6.69
N ILE A 90 0.79 -7.77 -7.89
CA ILE A 90 0.43 -6.41 -8.31
C ILE A 90 -1.09 -6.23 -8.25
N ASP A 91 -1.85 -7.17 -8.81
CA ASP A 91 -3.32 -7.11 -8.85
C ASP A 91 -3.92 -7.09 -7.44
N LYS A 92 -3.38 -7.93 -6.54
CA LYS A 92 -3.79 -7.96 -5.12
C LYS A 92 -3.46 -6.64 -4.41
N THR A 93 -2.30 -6.04 -4.69
CA THR A 93 -1.89 -4.78 -4.09
C THR A 93 -2.79 -3.64 -4.58
N ALA A 94 -3.11 -3.60 -5.87
CA ALA A 94 -4.03 -2.63 -6.45
C ALA A 94 -5.42 -2.73 -5.82
N TYR A 95 -5.93 -3.95 -5.62
CA TYR A 95 -7.19 -4.16 -4.90
C TYR A 95 -7.16 -3.60 -3.47
N LEU A 96 -6.03 -3.76 -2.74
CA LEU A 96 -5.89 -3.18 -1.40
C LEU A 96 -5.81 -1.65 -1.44
N ASP A 97 -5.16 -1.07 -2.44
CA ASP A 97 -5.11 0.39 -2.61
C ASP A 97 -6.51 0.98 -2.83
N ASP A 98 -7.36 0.32 -3.62
CA ASP A 98 -8.76 0.74 -3.78
C ASP A 98 -9.49 0.72 -2.43
N LYS A 99 -9.26 -0.32 -1.60
CA LYS A 99 -9.84 -0.41 -0.25
C LYS A 99 -9.31 0.65 0.71
N ILE A 100 -8.05 1.03 0.59
CA ILE A 100 -7.46 2.13 1.36
C ILE A 100 -8.16 3.44 1.00
N ILE A 101 -8.34 3.72 -0.29
CA ILE A 101 -9.02 4.92 -0.76
C ILE A 101 -10.47 4.97 -0.24
N ASP A 102 -11.20 3.87 -0.35
CA ASP A 102 -12.56 3.75 0.19
C ASP A 102 -12.60 4.03 1.69
N ALA A 103 -11.68 3.43 2.47
CA ALA A 103 -11.61 3.60 3.91
C ALA A 103 -11.27 5.04 4.32
N LEU A 104 -10.34 5.69 3.62
CA LEU A 104 -9.99 7.09 3.86
C LEU A 104 -11.16 8.03 3.58
N ASN A 105 -11.91 7.79 2.51
CA ASN A 105 -13.10 8.59 2.19
C ASN A 105 -14.19 8.44 3.27
N ASN A 106 -14.44 7.21 3.72
CA ASN A 106 -15.39 6.97 4.80
C ASN A 106 -14.96 7.65 6.10
N SER A 107 -13.68 7.55 6.47
CA SER A 107 -13.16 8.21 7.67
C SER A 107 -13.26 9.73 7.60
N LYS A 108 -12.98 10.32 6.43
CA LYS A 108 -13.17 11.75 6.18
C LYS A 108 -14.63 12.18 6.39
N ASP A 109 -15.59 11.40 5.89
CA ASP A 109 -17.01 11.70 6.04
C ASP A 109 -17.47 11.60 7.50
N GLU A 110 -16.97 10.61 8.25
CA GLU A 110 -17.23 10.45 9.69
C GLU A 110 -16.70 11.64 10.48
N ILE A 111 -15.42 12.00 10.30
CA ILE A 111 -14.80 13.16 10.95
C ILE A 111 -15.58 14.46 10.63
N THR A 112 -16.03 14.60 9.39
CA THR A 112 -16.82 15.77 8.96
C THR A 112 -18.17 15.83 9.69
N LYS A 113 -18.85 14.70 9.85
CA LYS A 113 -20.12 14.61 10.61
C LYS A 113 -19.89 14.95 12.09
N ASP A 114 -18.84 14.43 12.69
CA ASP A 114 -18.50 14.69 14.10
C ASP A 114 -18.21 16.17 14.33
N LEU A 115 -17.43 16.78 13.44
CA LEU A 115 -17.14 18.22 13.48
C LEU A 115 -18.43 19.04 13.39
N ALA A 116 -19.32 18.70 12.45
CA ALA A 116 -20.61 19.38 12.31
C ALA A 116 -21.49 19.22 13.57
N GLY A 117 -21.46 18.04 14.20
CA GLY A 117 -22.11 17.76 15.48
C GLY A 117 -21.58 18.65 16.61
N LEU A 118 -20.26 18.76 16.73
CA LEU A 118 -19.59 19.63 17.71
C LEU A 118 -19.98 21.10 17.51
N PHE A 119 -20.02 21.59 16.28
CA PHE A 119 -20.44 22.97 15.98
C PHE A 119 -21.91 23.23 16.33
N LYS A 120 -22.81 22.30 15.99
CA LYS A 120 -24.23 22.39 16.37
C LYS A 120 -24.43 22.37 17.88
N SER A 121 -23.74 21.48 18.60
CA SER A 121 -23.77 21.40 20.06
C SER A 121 -23.27 22.70 20.71
N LYS A 122 -22.16 23.24 20.22
CA LYS A 122 -21.61 24.52 20.71
C LYS A 122 -22.54 25.71 20.44
N GLN A 123 -23.26 25.73 19.32
CA GLN A 123 -24.28 26.75 19.06
C GLN A 123 -25.50 26.59 19.97
N ALA A 124 -25.99 25.37 20.18
CA ALA A 124 -27.08 25.08 21.11
C ALA A 124 -26.74 25.50 22.55
N PHE A 125 -25.50 25.28 23.00
CA PHE A 125 -25.02 25.71 24.33
C PHE A 125 -24.91 27.23 24.45
N ARG A 126 -24.56 27.94 23.38
CA ARG A 126 -24.55 29.43 23.35
C ARG A 126 -25.96 30.03 23.36
N GLY A 127 -26.98 29.27 22.98
CA GLY A 127 -28.39 29.66 23.05
C GLY A 127 -29.06 29.38 24.41
N TYR A 128 -28.39 28.65 25.32
CA TYR A 128 -28.89 28.43 26.66
C TYR A 128 -28.72 29.71 27.49
N ASN A 129 -29.83 30.40 27.75
CA ASN A 129 -29.87 31.55 28.63
C ASN A 129 -29.80 31.04 30.09
N LEU A 130 -28.63 31.15 30.73
CA LEU A 130 -28.42 30.74 32.12
C LEU A 130 -29.30 31.50 33.14
N ASN A 131 -30.04 32.52 32.68
CA ASN A 131 -30.95 33.32 33.51
C ASN A 131 -32.26 32.59 33.90
N ASP A 132 -32.59 31.45 33.28
CA ASP A 132 -33.81 30.69 33.59
C ASP A 132 -33.60 29.57 34.63
N VAL A 133 -32.39 29.40 35.18
CA VAL A 133 -32.06 28.31 36.13
C VAL A 133 -32.14 28.73 37.61
N THR A 134 -32.51 29.99 37.90
CA THR A 134 -32.83 30.42 39.27
C THR A 134 -34.34 30.61 39.45
N ARG A 135 -35.03 29.53 39.86
CA ARG A 135 -36.28 29.60 40.62
C ARG A 135 -36.26 28.56 41.73
#